data_AF-A0A7W0LZ01-F1
#
_entry.id   AF-A0A7W0LZ01-F1
#
_cell.length_a   1.000
_cell.length_b   1.000
_cell.length_c   1.000
_cell.angle_alpha   90.00
_cell.angle_beta   90.00
_cell.angle_gamma   90.00
#
_symmetry.space_group_name_H-M   'P 1'
#
loop_
_entity.id
_entity.type
_entity.pdbx_description
1 polymer ?
#
loop_
_entity_poly.entity_id
_entity_poly.type
_entity_poly.pdbx_seq_one_letter_code
_entity_poly.pdbx_strand_id
1 'polypeptide(L)'
;MVLGVDVGGTFTDAALITPVGLFTGKAPSTADDQSIGVMAAVRGALGAADARPEDVERLVHGMTVGTNALLEGNTARTALVATEGFTDLEELGRQARPDLYRLCARGPEPIVPAERRVAAPERQGPDGLLRELDVA
;
A
#
# COMPACT_ATOMS: atom_id res chain seq x y z
N MET A 1 11.78 -13.79 20.79
CA MET A 1 12.44 -13.68 19.45
C MET A 1 11.68 -12.72 18.53
N VAL A 2 12.31 -12.18 17.49
CA VAL A 2 11.65 -11.28 16.51
C VAL A 2 11.60 -11.95 15.14
N LEU A 3 10.41 -12.04 14.56
CA LEU A 3 10.16 -12.61 13.24
C LEU A 3 9.74 -11.51 12.27
N GLY A 4 10.48 -11.35 11.18
CA GLY A 4 10.12 -10.54 10.03
C GLY A 4 9.59 -11.42 8.90
N VAL A 5 8.56 -10.96 8.20
CA VAL A 5 8.05 -11.58 6.97
C VAL A 5 7.96 -10.51 5.90
N ASP A 6 8.41 -10.82 4.69
CA ASP A 6 8.24 -9.99 3.50
C ASP A 6 7.51 -10.78 2.41
N VAL A 7 6.31 -10.32 2.05
CA VAL A 7 5.47 -10.92 1.01
C VAL A 7 5.75 -10.23 -0.32
N GLY A 8 6.49 -10.91 -1.18
CA GLY A 8 6.72 -10.54 -2.57
C GLY A 8 5.69 -11.15 -3.54
N GLY A 9 5.80 -10.79 -4.83
CA GLY A 9 4.96 -11.37 -5.88
C GLY A 9 5.30 -12.84 -6.21
N THR A 10 6.58 -13.22 -6.15
CA THR A 10 7.03 -14.59 -6.49
C THR A 10 7.33 -15.43 -5.26
N PHE A 11 7.97 -14.84 -4.26
CA PHE A 11 8.37 -15.52 -3.03
C PHE A 11 7.96 -14.71 -1.81
N THR A 12 7.68 -15.42 -0.73
CA THR A 12 7.56 -14.90 0.62
C THR A 12 8.79 -15.31 1.40
N ASP A 13 9.44 -14.33 2.01
CA ASP A 13 10.66 -14.48 2.79
C ASP A 13 10.35 -14.27 4.28
N ALA A 14 10.96 -15.08 5.14
CA ALA A 14 10.86 -14.96 6.59
C ALA A 14 12.26 -14.91 7.19
N ALA A 15 12.45 -14.06 8.21
CA ALA A 15 13.70 -13.85 8.92
C ALA A 15 13.44 -13.86 10.43
N LEU A 16 13.99 -14.85 11.14
CA LEU A 16 13.86 -15.01 12.58
C LEU A 16 15.18 -14.65 13.26
N ILE A 17 15.14 -13.62 14.12
CA ILE A 17 16.27 -13.24 14.96
C ILE A 17 16.11 -13.90 16.33
N THR A 18 17.11 -14.68 16.70
CA THR A 18 17.22 -15.41 17.97
C THR A 18 18.48 -15.01 18.73
N PRO A 19 18.66 -15.41 20.00
CA PRO A 19 19.91 -15.18 20.73
C PRO A 19 21.14 -15.85 20.11
N VAL A 20 20.94 -16.91 19.31
CA VAL A 20 22.03 -17.71 18.71
C VAL A 20 22.31 -17.36 17.25
N GLY A 21 21.48 -16.54 16.62
CA GLY A 21 21.68 -16.11 15.24
C GLY A 21 20.40 -15.75 14.48
N LEU A 22 20.59 -15.52 13.17
CA LEU A 22 19.54 -15.24 12.19
C LEU A 22 19.23 -16.51 11.39
N PHE A 23 17.95 -16.86 11.32
CA PHE A 23 17.46 -18.01 10.56
C PHE A 23 16.44 -17.54 9.53
N THR A 24 16.42 -18.16 8.36
CA THR A 24 15.55 -17.73 7.27
C THR A 24 14.66 -18.86 6.78
N GLY A 25 13.51 -18.49 6.25
CA GLY A 25 12.62 -19.38 5.52
C GLY A 25 12.18 -18.69 4.24
N LYS A 26 12.00 -19.47 3.18
CA LYS A 26 11.55 -18.97 1.87
C LYS A 26 10.53 -19.94 1.32
N ALA A 27 9.43 -19.40 0.84
CA ALA A 27 8.38 -20.19 0.18
C ALA A 27 7.85 -19.43 -1.04
N PRO A 28 7.35 -20.13 -2.07
CA PRO A 28 6.61 -19.49 -3.15
C PRO A 28 5.42 -18.69 -2.60
N SER A 29 5.21 -17.48 -3.13
CA SER A 29 4.00 -16.72 -2.84
C SER A 29 2.79 -17.41 -3.46
N THR A 30 1.66 -17.39 -2.76
CA THR A 30 0.41 -17.97 -3.25
C THR A 30 -0.56 -16.83 -3.56
N ALA A 31 -0.81 -16.58 -4.85
CA ALA A 31 -1.54 -15.39 -5.29
C ALA A 31 -3.00 -15.35 -4.78
N ASP A 32 -3.68 -16.51 -4.79
CA ASP A 32 -5.07 -16.62 -4.36
C ASP A 32 -5.23 -16.49 -2.83
N ASP A 33 -4.22 -16.92 -2.07
CA ASP A 33 -4.18 -16.81 -0.62
C ASP A 33 -2.73 -16.74 -0.11
N GLN A 34 -2.27 -15.51 0.11
CA GLN A 34 -0.89 -15.24 0.52
C GLN A 34 -0.56 -15.78 1.91
N SER A 35 -1.56 -16.05 2.75
CA SER A 35 -1.35 -16.61 4.08
C SER A 35 -0.65 -17.98 4.00
N ILE A 36 -0.89 -18.76 2.94
CA ILE A 36 -0.27 -20.06 2.71
C ILE A 36 1.25 -19.93 2.55
N GLY A 37 1.69 -19.01 1.69
CA GLY A 37 3.11 -18.73 1.44
C GLY A 37 3.81 -18.16 2.68
N VAL A 38 3.15 -17.24 3.38
CA VAL A 38 3.61 -16.70 4.67
C VAL A 38 3.83 -17.81 5.68
N MET A 39 2.82 -18.65 5.91
CA MET A 39 2.92 -19.71 6.91
C MET A 39 3.98 -20.75 6.56
N ALA A 40 4.21 -21.03 5.27
CA ALA A 40 5.28 -21.90 4.82
C ALA A 40 6.67 -21.30 5.09
N ALA A 41 6.89 -20.03 4.76
CA ALA A 41 8.14 -19.34 5.05
C ALA A 41 8.43 -19.26 6.56
N VAL A 42 7.41 -18.93 7.37
CA VAL A 42 7.51 -18.90 8.84
C VAL A 42 7.89 -20.25 9.41
N ARG A 43 7.22 -21.34 8.98
CA ARG A 43 7.59 -22.70 9.40
C ARG A 43 9.03 -23.07 9.02
N GLY A 44 9.50 -22.64 7.85
CA GLY A 44 10.88 -22.83 7.43
C GLY A 44 11.88 -22.15 8.36
N ALA A 45 11.65 -20.89 8.71
CA ALA A 45 12.53 -20.14 9.60
C ALA A 45 12.55 -20.70 11.03
N LEU A 46 11.38 -21.08 11.57
CA LEU A 46 11.26 -21.71 12.89
C LEU A 46 11.94 -23.08 12.93
N GLY A 47 11.72 -23.91 11.91
CA GLY A 47 12.34 -25.23 11.81
C GLY A 47 13.86 -25.17 11.68
N ALA A 48 14.40 -24.20 10.94
CA ALA A 48 15.84 -23.97 10.84
C ALA A 48 16.49 -23.54 12.17
N ALA A 49 15.72 -22.87 13.03
CA ALA A 49 16.15 -22.41 14.35
C ALA A 49 15.87 -23.42 15.49
N ASP A 50 15.22 -24.55 15.19
CA ASP A 50 14.64 -25.47 16.19
C ASP A 50 13.79 -24.72 17.25
N ALA A 51 13.04 -23.71 16.79
CA ALA A 51 12.22 -22.83 17.62
C ALA A 51 10.74 -23.13 17.45
N ARG A 52 9.93 -22.78 18.45
CA ARG A 52 8.48 -22.95 18.40
C ARG A 52 7.78 -21.61 18.18
N PRO A 53 6.56 -21.59 17.61
CA PRO A 53 5.81 -20.35 17.41
C PRO A 53 5.63 -19.52 18.68
N GLU A 54 5.51 -20.16 19.84
CA GLU A 54 5.32 -19.48 21.14
C GLU A 54 6.55 -18.70 21.59
N ASP A 55 7.73 -18.96 21.01
CA ASP A 55 8.98 -18.28 21.33
C ASP A 55 9.12 -16.94 20.57
N VAL A 56 8.20 -16.66 19.63
CA VAL A 56 8.14 -15.40 18.87
C VAL A 56 7.38 -14.35 19.69
N GLU A 57 8.08 -13.29 20.08
CA GLU A 57 7.54 -12.19 20.89
C GLU A 57 7.02 -11.02 20.04
N ARG A 58 7.53 -10.92 18.80
CA ARG A 58 7.16 -9.85 17.86
C ARG A 58 7.18 -10.37 16.44
N LEU A 59 6.10 -10.06 15.72
CA LEU A 59 5.98 -10.25 14.28
C LEU A 59 6.01 -8.89 13.58
N VAL A 60 6.86 -8.75 12.56
CA VAL A 60 6.87 -7.63 11.62
C VAL A 60 6.48 -8.19 10.26
N HIS A 61 5.37 -7.70 9.70
CA HIS A 61 4.85 -8.17 8.42
C HIS A 61 4.92 -7.05 7.39
N GLY A 62 5.78 -7.22 6.39
CA GLY A 62 5.90 -6.39 5.21
C GLY A 62 5.29 -7.09 4.00
N MET A 63 4.69 -6.31 3.11
CA MET A 63 4.15 -6.82 1.86
C MET A 63 4.27 -5.76 0.76
N THR A 64 4.53 -6.21 -0.47
CA THR A 64 4.64 -5.33 -1.65
C THR A 64 3.33 -5.22 -2.45
N VAL A 65 2.29 -5.95 -2.02
CA VAL A 65 1.02 -6.11 -2.74
C VAL A 65 0.31 -4.78 -2.97
N GLY A 66 0.24 -3.93 -1.94
CA GLY A 66 -0.41 -2.62 -2.06
C GLY A 66 0.30 -1.70 -3.05
N THR A 67 1.63 -1.72 -3.08
CA THR A 67 2.43 -0.93 -4.02
C THR A 67 2.28 -1.45 -5.44
N ASN A 68 2.32 -2.77 -5.65
CA ASN A 68 2.14 -3.36 -6.98
C ASN A 68 0.72 -3.13 -7.50
N ALA A 69 -0.30 -3.24 -6.65
CA ALA A 69 -1.68 -2.93 -7.01
C ALA A 69 -1.82 -1.50 -7.56
N LEU A 70 -1.12 -0.53 -6.98
CA LEU A 70 -1.09 0.85 -7.49
C LEU A 70 -0.34 0.96 -8.82
N LEU A 71 0.83 0.33 -8.95
CA LEU A 71 1.65 0.38 -10.17
C LEU A 71 0.98 -0.33 -11.36
N GLU A 72 0.25 -1.41 -11.11
CA GLU A 72 -0.46 -2.20 -12.12
C GLU A 72 -1.87 -1.67 -12.40
N GLY A 73 -2.32 -0.63 -11.67
CA GLY A 73 -3.67 -0.09 -11.80
C GLY A 73 -4.77 -1.03 -11.27
N ASN A 74 -4.42 -2.09 -10.56
CA ASN A 74 -5.36 -3.02 -9.92
C ASN A 74 -5.87 -2.45 -8.59
N THR A 75 -6.63 -1.37 -8.68
CA THR A 75 -7.19 -0.67 -7.52
C THR A 75 -8.68 -0.94 -7.38
N ALA A 76 -9.20 -0.76 -6.15
CA ALA A 76 -10.63 -0.86 -5.92
C ALA A 76 -11.39 0.26 -6.66
N ARG A 77 -12.64 -0.01 -7.04
CA ARG A 77 -13.53 1.02 -7.59
C ARG A 77 -13.69 2.15 -6.57
N THR A 78 -13.11 3.30 -6.89
CA THR A 78 -12.98 4.46 -5.99
C THR A 78 -13.67 5.69 -6.59
N ALA A 79 -14.22 6.53 -5.72
CA ALA A 79 -14.75 7.85 -6.04
C ALA A 79 -14.01 8.92 -5.22
N LEU A 80 -13.78 10.08 -5.81
CA LEU A 80 -13.19 11.25 -5.15
C LEU A 80 -14.31 12.23 -4.83
N VAL A 81 -14.48 12.56 -3.55
CA VAL A 81 -15.33 13.68 -3.14
C VAL A 81 -14.40 14.82 -2.76
N ALA A 82 -14.53 15.95 -3.45
CA ALA A 82 -13.72 17.14 -3.21
C ALA A 82 -14.62 18.37 -3.18
N THR A 83 -14.17 19.45 -2.52
CA THR A 83 -14.85 20.75 -2.54
C THR A 83 -15.22 21.16 -3.97
N GLU A 84 -16.39 21.76 -4.17
CA GLU A 84 -16.83 22.27 -5.46
C GLU A 84 -15.76 23.18 -6.09
N GLY A 85 -15.37 22.87 -7.33
CA GLY A 85 -14.26 23.51 -8.05
C GLY A 85 -12.87 22.90 -7.80
N PHE A 86 -12.75 21.82 -7.02
CA PHE A 86 -11.48 21.17 -6.65
C PHE A 86 -11.43 19.67 -7.04
N THR A 87 -12.39 19.20 -7.84
CA THR A 87 -12.43 17.80 -8.31
C THR A 87 -11.22 17.44 -9.18
N ASP A 88 -10.59 18.41 -9.83
CA ASP A 88 -9.49 18.16 -10.78
C ASP A 88 -8.10 18.18 -10.11
N LEU A 89 -8.03 18.33 -8.78
CA LEU A 89 -6.75 18.41 -8.06
C LEU A 89 -5.84 17.20 -8.29
N GLU A 90 -6.41 16.00 -8.42
CA GLU A 90 -5.64 14.79 -8.68
C GLU A 90 -4.95 14.83 -10.06
N GLU A 91 -5.64 15.39 -11.05
CA GLU A 91 -5.16 15.51 -12.42
C GLU A 91 -4.17 16.67 -12.61
N LEU A 92 -4.43 17.80 -11.95
CA LEU A 92 -3.50 18.93 -11.92
C LEU A 92 -2.21 18.62 -11.15
N GLY A 93 -2.32 17.80 -10.11
CA GLY A 93 -1.23 17.45 -9.21
C GLY A 93 -0.62 18.69 -8.54
N ARG A 94 0.61 18.52 -8.03
CA ARG A 94 1.37 19.61 -7.38
C ARG A 94 2.55 20.10 -8.21
N GLN A 95 2.46 19.96 -9.53
CA GLN A 95 3.54 20.30 -10.47
C GLN A 95 4.89 19.61 -10.15
N ALA A 96 4.86 18.48 -9.44
CA ALA A 96 6.04 17.65 -9.23
C ALA A 96 6.45 17.05 -10.58
N ARG A 97 7.53 17.57 -11.17
CA ARG A 97 8.04 17.12 -12.47
C ARG A 97 9.23 16.17 -12.26
N PRO A 98 9.09 14.87 -12.58
CA PRO A 98 10.21 13.93 -12.51
C PRO A 98 11.36 14.34 -13.44
N ASP A 99 10.99 14.78 -14.65
CA ASP A 99 11.92 15.27 -15.68
C ASP A 99 11.69 16.78 -15.90
N LEU A 100 12.41 17.64 -15.19
CA LEU A 100 12.19 19.10 -15.19
C LEU A 100 12.17 19.74 -16.59
N TYR A 101 12.96 19.19 -17.52
CA TYR A 101 13.13 19.74 -18.87
C TYR A 101 12.32 19.01 -19.96
N ARG A 102 11.55 17.97 -19.63
CA ARG A 102 10.61 17.34 -20.57
C ARG A 102 9.24 17.98 -20.45
N LEU A 103 9.07 19.14 -21.07
CA LEU A 103 7.85 19.95 -20.98
C LEU A 103 6.59 19.26 -21.51
N CYS A 104 6.73 18.31 -22.44
CA CYS A 104 5.61 17.58 -23.05
C CYS A 104 5.40 16.18 -22.46
N ALA A 105 6.07 15.82 -21.36
CA ALA A 105 5.85 14.53 -20.71
C ALA A 105 4.47 14.52 -20.05
N ARG A 106 3.64 13.53 -20.40
CA ARG A 106 2.36 13.30 -19.72
C ARG A 106 2.62 12.70 -18.34
N GLY A 107 1.91 13.19 -17.33
CA GLY A 107 1.88 12.57 -16.01
C GLY A 107 1.17 11.21 -16.03
N PRO A 108 1.24 10.45 -14.92
CA PRO A 108 0.40 9.27 -14.76
C PRO A 108 -1.08 9.67 -14.84
N GLU A 109 -1.91 8.74 -15.31
CA GLU A 109 -3.37 8.93 -15.27
C GLU A 109 -3.84 9.01 -13.81
N PRO A 110 -4.81 9.86 -13.48
CA PRO A 110 -5.42 9.89 -12.17
C PRO A 110 -6.01 8.52 -11.78
N ILE A 111 -5.91 8.16 -10.51
CA ILE A 111 -6.48 6.93 -9.94
C ILE A 111 -8.01 6.97 -10.05
N VAL A 112 -8.63 8.14 -9.83
CA VAL A 112 -10.08 8.33 -9.97
C VAL A 112 -10.41 8.99 -11.32
N PRO A 113 -11.17 8.31 -12.21
CA PRO A 113 -11.59 8.91 -13.48
C PRO A 113 -12.59 10.04 -13.23
N ALA A 114 -12.65 11.04 -14.14
CA ALA A 114 -13.47 12.23 -14.00
C ALA A 114 -14.96 11.94 -13.69
N GLU A 115 -15.53 10.90 -14.32
CA GLU A 115 -16.89 10.41 -14.09
C GLU A 115 -17.19 9.93 -12.65
N ARG A 116 -16.16 9.71 -11.82
CA ARG A 116 -16.28 9.29 -10.41
C ARG A 116 -15.80 10.37 -9.44
N ARG A 117 -15.63 11.60 -9.92
CA ARG A 117 -15.29 12.74 -9.08
C ARG A 117 -16.56 13.53 -8.79
N VAL A 118 -16.86 13.73 -7.53
CA VAL A 118 -18.07 14.38 -7.05
C VAL A 118 -17.68 15.67 -6.34
N ALA A 119 -18.26 16.76 -6.81
CA ALA A 119 -18.13 18.07 -6.17
C ALA A 119 -19.04 18.13 -4.94
N ALA A 120 -18.46 18.40 -3.78
CA ALA A 120 -19.18 18.72 -2.55
C ALA A 120 -19.44 20.24 -2.52
N PRO A 121 -20.71 20.69 -2.57
CA PRO A 121 -21.07 22.11 -2.54
C PRO A 121 -20.91 22.70 -1.14
N GLU A 122 -19.66 22.86 -0.71
CA GLU A 122 -19.24 23.42 0.59
C GLU A 122 -18.07 24.38 0.41
N ARG A 123 -17.75 25.15 1.46
CA ARG A 123 -16.47 25.88 1.52
C ARG A 123 -15.99 26.06 2.94
N GLN A 124 -14.77 25.61 3.23
CA GLN A 124 -14.01 25.99 4.42
C GLN A 124 -12.78 26.85 4.07
N GLY A 125 -12.61 27.97 4.77
CA GLY A 125 -11.45 28.84 4.72
C GLY A 125 -10.49 28.62 5.90
N PRO A 126 -9.34 29.31 5.95
CA PRO A 126 -8.39 29.20 7.07
C PRO A 126 -8.98 29.67 8.40
N ASP A 127 -9.90 30.62 8.37
CA ASP A 127 -10.53 31.22 9.56
C ASP A 127 -11.87 30.56 9.94
N GLY A 128 -12.28 29.51 9.22
CA GLY A 128 -13.52 28.77 9.50
C GLY A 128 -14.41 28.56 8.29
N LEU A 129 -15.67 28.21 8.57
CA LEU A 129 -16.67 27.85 7.56
C LEU A 129 -17.11 29.09 6.75
N LEU A 130 -17.09 28.97 5.42
CA LEU A 130 -17.55 30.01 4.49
C LEU A 130 -18.87 29.65 3.81
N ARG A 131 -19.11 28.35 3.58
CA ARG A 131 -20.36 27.80 3.03
C ARG A 131 -20.59 26.42 3.64
N GLU A 132 -21.76 26.22 4.26
CA GLU A 132 -22.21 24.90 4.75
C GLU A 132 -22.34 23.90 3.61
N LEU A 133 -22.16 22.62 3.92
CA LEU A 133 -22.36 21.54 2.96
C LEU A 133 -23.85 21.43 2.59
N ASP A 134 -24.13 21.61 1.31
CA ASP A 134 -25.44 21.32 0.75
C ASP A 134 -25.55 19.82 0.39
N VAL A 135 -26.50 19.14 1.02
CA VAL A 135 -26.75 17.69 0.85
C VAL A 135 -28.03 17.39 0.06
N ALA A 136 -28.66 18.43 -0.48
CA ALA A 136 -29.94 18.34 -1.20
C ALA A 136 -29.84 17.60 -2.55
#